data_AF-A0A024U9X2-F1
#
_entry.id   AF-A0A024U9X2-F1
#
_cell.length_a   1.000
_cell.length_b   1.000
_cell.length_c   1.000
_cell.angle_alpha   90.00
_cell.angle_beta   90.00
_cell.angle_gamma   90.00
#
_symmetry.space_group_name_H-M   'P 1'
#
loop_
_entity.id
_entity.type
_entity.pdbx_description
1 polymer ?
#
loop_
_entity_poly.entity_id
_entity_poly.type
_entity_poly.pdbx_seq_one_letter_code
_entity_poly.pdbx_strand_id
1 'polypeptide(L)'
;MDPDIVGAWTSTEAFGNTALDWSEDVKAGKAVLHLNFSEDGSVLFDVSGPRSYVHVLPSVTFHCTAKNGLLTIPEDASGLVWNYHVEDQSTLQIRLVGAKRFARCKGVDTIYLTRR
;
A
#
# COMPACT_ATOMS: atom_id res chain seq x y z
N MET A 1 8.84 3.64 -13.64
CA MET A 1 8.63 2.56 -12.67
C MET A 1 9.99 2.06 -12.20
N ASP A 2 10.11 1.66 -10.94
CA ASP A 2 11.30 0.94 -10.45
C ASP A 2 11.16 -0.54 -10.86
N PRO A 3 12.08 -1.10 -11.68
CA PRO A 3 11.98 -2.48 -12.15
C PRO A 3 11.90 -3.51 -11.01
N ASP A 4 12.50 -3.21 -9.85
CA ASP A 4 12.60 -4.18 -8.76
C ASP A 4 11.26 -4.42 -8.05
N ILE A 5 10.31 -3.47 -8.14
CA ILE A 5 8.98 -3.61 -7.57
C ILE A 5 7.94 -4.12 -8.56
N VAL A 6 8.26 -4.23 -9.86
CA VAL A 6 7.31 -4.68 -10.89
C VAL A 6 6.86 -6.10 -10.60
N GLY A 7 5.56 -6.34 -10.64
CA GLY A 7 4.93 -7.64 -10.43
C GLY A 7 3.86 -7.64 -9.34
N ALA A 8 3.38 -8.83 -9.04
CA ALA A 8 2.31 -9.07 -8.08
C ALA A 8 2.86 -9.33 -6.67
N TRP A 9 2.25 -8.67 -5.70
CA TRP A 9 2.62 -8.67 -4.30
C TRP A 9 1.39 -8.89 -3.44
N THR A 10 1.56 -9.58 -2.31
CA THR A 10 0.47 -9.88 -1.39
C THR A 10 0.94 -9.71 0.05
N SER A 11 0.05 -9.23 0.92
CA SER A 11 0.34 -9.10 2.34
C SER A 11 -0.84 -9.52 3.20
N THR A 12 -0.52 -10.30 4.23
CA THR A 12 -1.36 -10.57 5.41
C THR A 12 -0.74 -9.99 6.68
N GLU A 13 0.35 -9.23 6.54
CA GLU A 13 1.18 -8.78 7.65
C GLU A 13 1.41 -7.27 7.54
N ALA A 14 0.79 -6.55 8.47
CA ALA A 14 0.97 -5.12 8.64
C ALA A 14 1.20 -4.81 10.12
N PHE A 15 1.83 -3.68 10.39
CA PHE A 15 2.10 -3.15 11.71
C PHE A 15 1.91 -1.65 11.70
N GLY A 16 1.60 -1.05 12.84
CA GLY A 16 1.52 0.41 12.97
C GLY A 16 0.19 0.88 13.52
N ASN A 17 -0.07 2.17 13.37
CA ASN A 17 -1.19 2.86 14.01
C ASN A 17 -1.85 3.91 13.11
N THR A 18 -1.80 3.75 11.78
CA THR A 18 -2.70 4.53 10.93
C THR A 18 -4.15 4.13 11.21
N ALA A 19 -5.07 5.09 11.13
CA ALA A 19 -6.50 4.84 11.27
C ALA A 19 -7.14 4.34 9.97
N LEU A 20 -6.40 3.57 9.15
CA LEU A 20 -6.89 3.04 7.89
C LEU A 20 -7.60 1.71 8.14
N ASP A 21 -8.90 1.66 7.87
CA ASP A 21 -9.76 0.51 8.12
C ASP A 21 -9.22 -0.83 7.58
N TRP A 22 -8.66 -0.82 6.37
CA TRP A 22 -8.14 -2.02 5.73
C TRP A 22 -6.81 -2.46 6.33
N SER A 23 -5.94 -1.53 6.74
CA SER A 23 -4.63 -1.90 7.30
C SER A 23 -4.80 -2.48 8.68
N GLU A 24 -5.78 -2.00 9.45
CA GLU A 24 -6.22 -2.62 10.70
C GLU A 24 -6.76 -4.05 10.48
N ASP A 25 -7.54 -4.27 9.42
CA ASP A 25 -8.03 -5.61 9.10
C ASP A 25 -6.92 -6.55 8.57
N VAL A 26 -5.90 -6.03 7.86
CA VAL A 26 -4.69 -6.79 7.51
C VAL A 26 -3.87 -7.14 8.76
N LYS A 27 -3.64 -6.18 9.67
CA LYS A 27 -2.99 -6.42 10.99
C LYS A 27 -3.70 -7.51 11.80
N ALA A 28 -5.04 -7.52 11.73
CA ALA A 28 -5.87 -8.49 12.43
C ALA A 28 -5.98 -9.85 11.71
N GLY A 29 -5.33 -10.04 10.55
CA GLY A 29 -5.42 -11.25 9.75
C GLY A 29 -6.80 -11.49 9.13
N LYS A 30 -7.64 -10.46 9.02
CA LYS A 30 -9.00 -10.52 8.46
C LYS A 30 -9.05 -10.16 6.99
N ALA A 31 -8.03 -9.47 6.48
CA ALA A 31 -7.95 -9.04 5.10
C ALA A 31 -6.58 -9.36 4.50
N VAL A 32 -6.58 -9.48 3.18
CA VAL A 32 -5.38 -9.68 2.36
C VAL A 32 -5.24 -8.49 1.43
N LEU A 33 -4.09 -7.81 1.48
CA LEU A 33 -3.74 -6.77 0.52
C LEU A 33 -3.08 -7.40 -0.71
N HIS A 34 -3.52 -7.02 -1.90
CA HIS A 34 -2.91 -7.36 -3.17
C HIS A 34 -2.48 -6.09 -3.90
N LEU A 35 -1.23 -6.06 -4.34
CA LEU A 35 -0.69 -4.99 -5.18
C LEU A 35 -0.13 -5.61 -6.46
N ASN A 36 -0.36 -4.98 -7.61
CA ASN A 36 0.32 -5.37 -8.84
C ASN A 36 0.88 -4.14 -9.53
N PHE A 37 2.21 -4.02 -9.56
CA PHE A 37 2.92 -2.93 -10.23
C PHE A 37 3.27 -3.35 -11.66
N SER A 38 2.83 -2.56 -12.63
CA SER A 38 3.07 -2.78 -14.05
C SER A 38 4.21 -1.90 -14.57
N GLU A 39 4.91 -2.34 -15.62
CA GLU A 39 6.03 -1.60 -16.23
C GLU A 39 5.61 -0.22 -16.78
N ASP A 40 4.35 -0.09 -17.19
CA ASP A 40 3.74 1.13 -17.73
C ASP A 40 3.52 2.23 -16.69
N GLY A 41 3.84 2.00 -15.41
CA GLY A 41 3.58 2.93 -14.33
C GLY A 41 2.23 2.72 -13.64
N SER A 42 1.47 1.69 -14.00
CA SER A 42 0.19 1.41 -13.35
C SER A 42 0.39 0.57 -12.08
N VAL A 43 -0.44 0.79 -11.06
CA VAL A 43 -0.58 -0.09 -9.89
C VAL A 43 -2.03 -0.48 -9.70
N LEU A 44 -2.31 -1.78 -9.64
CA LEU A 44 -3.59 -2.28 -9.17
C LEU A 44 -3.52 -2.44 -7.65
N PHE A 45 -4.42 -1.76 -6.95
CA PHE A 45 -4.60 -1.90 -5.51
C PHE A 45 -5.89 -2.67 -5.24
N ASP A 46 -5.82 -3.80 -4.53
CA ASP A 46 -6.99 -4.57 -4.14
C ASP A 46 -6.86 -5.10 -2.71
N VAL A 47 -7.98 -5.15 -1.99
CA VAL A 47 -8.03 -5.69 -0.62
C VAL A 47 -9.20 -6.66 -0.53
N SER A 48 -8.87 -7.94 -0.36
CA SER A 48 -9.84 -9.00 -0.15
C SER A 48 -10.11 -9.17 1.35
N GLY A 49 -11.33 -8.90 1.81
CA GLY A 49 -11.70 -8.99 3.22
C GLY A 49 -13.21 -9.05 3.46
N PRO A 50 -13.66 -9.02 4.72
CA PRO A 50 -15.06 -9.26 5.09
C PRO A 50 -16.00 -8.09 4.77
N ARG A 51 -15.45 -6.91 4.43
CA ARG A 51 -16.21 -5.67 4.17
C ARG A 51 -15.58 -4.90 3.02
N SER A 52 -16.36 -3.98 2.45
CA SER A 52 -15.86 -2.99 1.50
C SER A 52 -15.15 -1.85 2.23
N TYR A 53 -14.00 -1.44 1.73
CA TYR A 53 -13.20 -0.35 2.30
C TYR A 53 -13.45 0.93 1.50
N VAL A 54 -14.20 1.88 2.09
CA VAL A 54 -14.67 3.10 1.40
C VAL A 54 -13.63 4.23 1.45
N HIS A 55 -12.76 4.23 2.47
CA HIS A 55 -11.83 5.32 2.74
C HIS A 55 -10.48 5.18 2.04
N VAL A 56 -10.27 4.11 1.28
CA VAL A 56 -8.98 3.79 0.66
C VAL A 56 -9.21 3.29 -0.75
N LEU A 57 -8.34 3.76 -1.64
CA LEU A 57 -8.11 3.35 -3.02
C LEU A 57 -8.93 2.08 -3.35
N PRO A 58 -10.12 2.23 -3.96
CA PRO A 58 -10.95 1.09 -4.35
C PRO A 58 -10.17 0.14 -5.25
N SER A 59 -10.67 -1.09 -5.48
CA SER A 59 -10.12 -2.07 -6.45
C SER A 59 -10.02 -1.46 -7.86
N VAL A 60 -8.99 -0.65 -8.07
CA VAL A 60 -8.84 0.29 -9.17
C VAL A 60 -7.36 0.37 -9.50
N THR A 61 -7.10 0.50 -10.79
CA THR A 61 -5.77 0.75 -11.31
C THR A 61 -5.48 2.24 -11.24
N PHE A 62 -4.37 2.60 -10.61
CA PHE A 62 -3.89 3.98 -10.53
C PHE A 62 -2.60 4.13 -11.32
N HIS A 63 -2.34 5.32 -11.84
CA HIS A 63 -1.00 5.66 -12.28
C HIS A 63 -0.14 5.99 -11.06
N CYS A 64 1.08 5.50 -11.05
CA CYS A 64 2.02 5.75 -9.99
C CYS A 64 3.44 5.93 -10.52
N THR A 65 4.26 6.59 -9.72
CA THR A 65 5.70 6.67 -9.95
C THR A 65 6.39 6.07 -8.73
N ALA A 66 7.14 4.99 -8.96
CA ALA A 66 8.09 4.47 -7.99
C ALA A 66 9.50 4.90 -8.37
N LYS A 67 10.15 5.67 -7.50
CA LYS A 67 11.52 6.13 -7.69
C LYS A 67 12.15 6.49 -6.35
N ASN A 68 13.41 6.09 -6.15
CA ASN A 68 14.21 6.44 -4.96
C ASN A 68 13.51 6.09 -3.63
N GLY A 69 12.81 4.95 -3.57
CA GLY A 69 12.11 4.51 -2.36
C GLY A 69 10.81 5.28 -2.05
N LEU A 70 10.33 6.12 -2.98
CA LEU A 70 9.05 6.83 -2.87
C LEU A 70 8.08 6.34 -3.94
N LEU A 71 6.86 6.03 -3.52
CA LEU A 71 5.72 5.74 -4.37
C LEU A 71 4.78 6.96 -4.36
N THR A 72 4.59 7.57 -5.53
CA THR A 72 3.67 8.71 -5.71
C THR A 72 2.48 8.25 -6.53
N ILE A 73 1.27 8.38 -5.98
CA ILE A 73 0.00 8.08 -6.63
C ILE A 73 -0.77 9.41 -6.74
N PRO A 74 -0.78 10.10 -7.89
CA PRO A 74 -1.40 11.43 -8.04
C PRO A 74 -2.88 11.49 -7.64
N GLU A 75 -3.61 10.41 -7.86
CA GLU A 75 -5.03 10.27 -7.56
C GLU A 75 -5.31 9.92 -6.09
N ASP A 76 -4.27 9.65 -5.29
CA ASP A 76 -4.43 9.33 -3.87
C ASP A 76 -4.82 10.58 -3.06
N ALA A 77 -6.10 10.67 -2.73
CA ALA A 77 -6.68 11.74 -1.92
C ALA A 77 -6.52 11.53 -0.40
N SER A 78 -5.92 10.42 0.05
CA SER A 78 -5.70 10.13 1.48
C SER A 78 -4.68 11.07 2.12
N GLY A 79 -3.77 11.61 1.31
CA GLY A 79 -2.64 12.42 1.77
C GLY A 79 -1.56 11.60 2.46
N LEU A 80 -1.52 10.28 2.22
CA LEU A 80 -0.45 9.39 2.65
C LEU A 80 0.82 9.62 1.84
N VAL A 81 1.96 9.55 2.52
CA VAL A 81 3.25 9.40 1.86
C VAL A 81 3.59 7.92 1.85
N TRP A 82 3.68 7.34 0.66
CA TRP A 82 4.00 5.93 0.45
C TRP A 82 5.50 5.79 0.20
N ASN A 83 6.21 5.18 1.14
CA ASN A 83 7.61 4.82 0.94
C ASN A 83 7.70 3.32 0.66
N TYR A 84 8.63 2.91 -0.17
CA TYR A 84 8.88 1.49 -0.42
C TYR A 84 10.35 1.16 -0.20
N HIS A 85 10.61 -0.07 0.21
CA HIS A 85 11.93 -0.64 0.35
C HIS A 85 11.89 -2.09 -0.12
N VAL A 86 12.66 -2.41 -1.15
CA VAL A 86 12.85 -3.80 -1.62
C VAL A 86 13.91 -4.43 -0.75
N GLU A 87 13.53 -5.42 0.06
CA GLU A 87 14.50 -6.15 0.89
C GLU A 87 15.23 -7.20 0.05
N ASP A 88 14.49 -7.93 -0.79
CA ASP A 88 14.99 -8.87 -1.77
C ASP A 88 13.98 -9.07 -2.92
N GLN A 89 14.27 -10.01 -3.84
CA GLN A 89 13.41 -10.28 -4.99
C GLN A 89 12.00 -10.79 -4.63
N SER A 90 11.78 -11.23 -3.40
CA SER A 90 10.55 -11.82 -2.89
C SER A 90 9.87 -10.98 -1.80
N THR A 91 10.54 -9.95 -1.27
CA THR A 91 10.07 -9.19 -0.11
C THR A 91 10.11 -7.69 -0.38
N LEU A 92 8.95 -7.06 -0.27
CA LEU A 92 8.73 -5.62 -0.44
C LEU A 92 8.12 -5.05 0.85
N GLN A 93 8.72 -4.02 1.39
CA GLN A 93 8.16 -3.26 2.50
C GLN A 93 7.53 -1.97 1.97
N ILE A 94 6.28 -1.70 2.34
CA ILE A 94 5.62 -0.40 2.12
C ILE A 94 5.38 0.28 3.45
N ARG A 95 5.85 1.51 3.58
CA ARG A 95 5.66 2.36 4.75
C ARG A 95 4.77 3.54 4.43
N LEU A 96 3.56 3.52 4.99
CA LEU A 96 2.54 4.56 4.87
C LEU A 96 2.71 5.58 5.98
N VAL A 97 2.93 6.85 5.62
CA VAL A 97 3.18 7.92 6.59
C VAL A 97 2.12 9.01 6.47
N GLY A 98 1.32 9.14 7.54
CA GLY A 98 0.43 10.26 7.80
C GLY A 98 -0.87 10.25 7.00
N ALA A 99 -2.00 10.51 7.66
CA ALA A 99 -3.20 10.99 6.97
C ALA A 99 -3.30 12.49 7.28
N LYS A 100 -2.63 13.33 6.48
CA LYS A 100 -2.50 14.78 6.77
C LYS A 100 -3.85 15.51 6.81
N ARG A 101 -4.94 14.94 6.30
CA ARG A 101 -6.18 15.68 6.06
C ARG A 101 -7.02 16.03 7.29
N PHE A 102 -6.68 15.54 8.49
CA PHE A 102 -7.51 15.80 9.69
C PHE A 102 -6.75 16.09 10.99
N ALA A 103 -5.51 16.62 10.95
CA ALA A 103 -4.78 17.13 12.13
C ALA A 103 -4.64 16.16 13.35
N ARG A 104 -5.01 14.88 13.22
CA ARG A 104 -5.11 13.93 14.34
C ARG A 104 -4.42 12.58 14.11
N CYS A 105 -4.01 12.25 12.89
CA CYS A 105 -3.35 10.97 12.62
C CYS A 105 -1.88 11.16 12.23
N LYS A 106 -0.99 11.07 13.23
CA LYS A 106 0.46 10.89 13.07
C LYS A 106 0.84 9.41 12.82
N GLY A 107 -0.10 8.65 12.30
CA GLY A 107 0.03 7.20 12.17
C GLY A 107 1.09 6.83 11.14
N VAL A 108 1.82 5.75 11.42
CA VAL A 108 2.72 5.11 10.49
C VAL A 108 2.31 3.65 10.44
N ASP A 109 2.10 3.14 9.23
CA ASP A 109 1.95 1.70 8.99
C ASP A 109 3.11 1.20 8.16
N THR A 110 3.57 0.02 8.50
CA THR A 110 4.53 -0.77 7.73
C THR A 110 3.84 -2.06 7.32
N ILE A 111 3.86 -2.34 6.02
CA ILE A 111 3.21 -3.48 5.39
C ILE A 111 4.31 -4.30 4.74
N TYR A 112 4.39 -5.57 5.07
CA TYR A 112 5.33 -6.51 4.48
C TYR A 112 4.61 -7.31 3.41
N LEU A 113 5.04 -7.15 2.17
CA LEU A 113 4.48 -7.84 1.02
C LEU A 113 5.45 -8.90 0.53
N THR A 114 4.90 -10.06 0.20
CA THR A 114 5.62 -11.15 -0.44
C THR A 114 5.19 -11.27 -1.89
N ARG A 115 6.13 -11.63 -2.76
CA ARG A 115 5.86 -11.81 -4.19
C ARG A 115 4.96 -13.02 -4.44
N ARG A 116 4.02 -12.86 -5.37
CA ARG A 116 3.07 -13.90 -5.79
C ARG A 116 3.50 -14.61 -7.07
#